data_AF-A0A7S2FE62-F1
#
_entry.id   AF-A0A7S2FE62-F1
#
_cell.length_a   1.000
_cell.length_b   1.000
_cell.length_c   1.000
_cell.angle_alpha   90.00
_cell.angle_beta   90.00
_cell.angle_gamma   90.00
#
_symmetry.space_group_name_H-M   'P 1'
#
loop_
_entity.id
_entity.type
_entity.pdbx_description
1 polymer ?
#
loop_
_entity_poly.entity_id
_entity_poly.type
_entity_poly.pdbx_seq_one_letter_code
_entity_poly.pdbx_strand_id
1 'polypeptide(L)'
;LVLIGIAPGAPERPQLAKGFMQLYSVEQQRSQALEAHAAAFSRVKVPGNTEESIVIAFATKSVAGGQLNSKMHVIELGAQPGKQPFAKKQADLFFPQEFADDFPVAMQISEKYGLVYVITKLGLLFVYDLETA
;
A
#
# COMPACT_ATOMS: atom_id res chain seq x y z
N LEU A 1 13.84 -0.96 -1.11
CA LEU A 1 13.71 0.21 -0.19
C LEU A 1 12.50 1.03 -0.60
N VAL A 2 11.83 1.66 0.36
CA VAL A 2 10.72 2.58 0.07
C VAL A 2 10.99 3.95 0.68
N LEU A 3 10.69 5.00 -0.07
CA LEU A 3 10.60 6.37 0.42
C LEU A 3 9.18 6.87 0.15
N ILE A 4 8.56 7.45 1.17
CA ILE A 4 7.23 8.05 1.10
C ILE A 4 7.36 9.55 1.33
N GLY A 5 6.84 10.33 0.39
CA GLY A 5 6.70 11.77 0.48
C GLY A 5 5.23 12.16 0.45
N ILE A 6 4.89 13.23 1.17
CA ILE A 6 3.56 13.84 1.13
C ILE A 6 3.68 15.27 0.61
N ALA A 7 2.69 15.71 -0.15
CA ALA A 7 2.56 17.08 -0.60
C ALA A 7 1.15 17.62 -0.31
N PRO A 8 0.96 18.95 -0.31
CA PRO A 8 -0.37 19.53 -0.20
C PRO A 8 -1.35 18.95 -1.23
N GLY A 9 -2.61 18.85 -0.85
CA GLY A 9 -3.71 18.47 -1.73
C GLY A 9 -3.92 19.45 -2.89
N ALA A 10 -4.86 19.14 -3.77
CA ALA A 10 -5.27 20.10 -4.80
C ALA A 10 -5.93 21.34 -4.16
N PRO A 11 -5.90 22.52 -4.80
CA PRO A 11 -6.48 23.75 -4.23
C PRO A 11 -7.93 23.62 -3.75
N GLU A 12 -8.74 22.81 -4.45
CA GLU A 12 -10.13 22.51 -4.13
C GLU A 12 -10.30 21.55 -2.94
N ARG A 13 -9.25 20.80 -2.57
CA ARG A 13 -9.22 19.81 -1.47
C ARG A 13 -7.86 19.79 -0.77
N PRO A 14 -7.46 20.88 -0.11
CA PRO A 14 -6.10 21.02 0.44
C PRO A 14 -5.80 20.04 1.58
N GLN A 15 -6.84 19.53 2.26
CA GLN A 15 -6.70 18.59 3.37
C GLN A 15 -6.41 17.15 2.91
N LEU A 16 -6.82 16.78 1.70
CA LEU A 16 -6.49 15.49 1.10
C LEU A 16 -5.08 15.55 0.50
N ALA A 17 -4.08 15.30 1.33
CA ALA A 17 -2.68 15.32 0.92
C ALA A 17 -2.41 14.35 -0.24
N LYS A 18 -1.45 14.68 -1.12
CA LYS A 18 -0.98 13.79 -2.19
C LYS A 18 0.15 12.90 -1.66
N GLY A 19 0.07 11.60 -1.95
CA GLY A 19 1.09 10.62 -1.57
C GLY A 19 1.98 10.25 -2.74
N PHE A 20 3.30 10.34 -2.55
CA PHE A 20 4.31 9.94 -3.52
C PHE A 20 5.20 8.86 -2.93
N MET A 21 5.30 7.74 -3.63
CA MET A 21 6.15 6.63 -3.24
C MET A 21 7.25 6.41 -4.27
N GLN A 22 8.48 6.30 -3.79
CA GLN A 22 9.60 5.78 -4.56
C GLN A 22 9.95 4.38 -4.04
N LEU A 23 9.74 3.37 -4.87
CA LEU A 23 10.17 2.00 -4.62
C LEU A 23 11.49 1.75 -5.36
N TYR A 24 12.56 1.51 -4.62
CA TYR A 24 13.89 1.24 -5.18
C TYR A 24 14.30 -0.21 -5.02
N SER A 25 14.66 -0.85 -6.13
CA SER A 25 15.30 -2.16 -6.16
C SER A 25 16.82 -1.99 -6.13
N VAL A 26 17.44 -2.50 -5.07
CA VAL A 26 18.91 -2.49 -4.91
C VAL A 26 19.55 -3.41 -5.94
N GLU A 27 18.99 -4.60 -6.17
CA GLU A 27 19.54 -5.55 -7.14
C GLU A 27 19.50 -5.00 -8.57
N GLN A 28 18.38 -4.40 -8.97
CA GLN A 28 18.21 -3.87 -10.33
C GLN A 28 18.74 -2.44 -10.48
N GLN A 29 19.21 -1.81 -9.40
CA GLN A 29 19.63 -0.41 -9.36
C GLN A 29 18.61 0.55 -9.98
N ARG A 30 17.31 0.28 -9.78
CA ARG A 30 16.21 0.99 -10.45
C ARG A 30 15.15 1.45 -9.46
N SER A 31 14.62 2.66 -9.70
CA SER A 31 13.47 3.22 -8.99
C SER A 31 12.19 3.10 -9.81
N GLN A 32 11.07 2.89 -9.12
CA GLN A 32 9.71 3.03 -9.63
C GLN A 32 8.98 4.08 -8.81
N ALA A 33 8.38 5.06 -9.49
CA ALA A 33 7.48 6.02 -8.87
C ALA A 33 6.06 5.46 -8.85
N LEU A 34 5.40 5.55 -7.70
CA LEU A 34 4.05 5.08 -7.46
C LEU A 34 3.29 6.14 -6.65
N GLU A 35 1.97 6.18 -6.81
CA GLU A 35 1.11 7.02 -5.99
C GLU A 35 0.67 6.23 -4.76
N ALA A 36 1.19 6.59 -3.58
CA ALA A 36 0.84 5.96 -2.32
C ALA A 36 1.20 6.84 -1.12
N HIS A 37 0.43 6.72 -0.04
CA HIS A 37 0.56 7.50 1.19
C HIS A 37 1.24 6.74 2.32
N ALA A 38 1.13 5.41 2.32
CA ALA A 38 1.77 4.55 3.30
C ALA A 38 2.10 3.20 2.66
N ALA A 39 3.15 2.56 3.13
CA ALA A 39 3.56 1.24 2.65
C ALA A 39 4.26 0.43 3.74
N ALA A 40 4.24 -0.88 3.62
CA ALA A 40 4.97 -1.81 4.47
C ALA A 40 5.39 -3.05 3.68
N PHE A 41 6.55 -3.62 4.02
CA PHE A 41 7.01 -4.90 3.47
C PHE A 41 6.64 -6.05 4.41
N SER A 42 6.44 -7.23 3.84
CA SER A 42 6.26 -8.48 4.59
C SER A 42 6.83 -9.63 3.78
N ARG A 43 6.98 -10.79 4.43
CA ARG A 43 7.18 -12.06 3.74
C ARG A 43 5.90 -12.89 3.79
N VAL A 44 5.65 -13.65 2.72
CA VAL A 44 4.49 -14.56 2.62
C VAL A 44 4.95 -15.88 2.04
N LYS A 45 4.57 -16.99 2.68
CA LYS A 45 4.83 -18.33 2.17
C LYS A 45 3.71 -18.77 1.22
N VAL A 46 3.95 -18.62 -0.08
CA VAL A 46 3.01 -19.09 -1.11
C VAL A 46 2.95 -20.62 -1.09
N PRO A 47 1.74 -21.24 -1.08
CA PRO A 47 1.60 -22.69 -1.12
C PRO A 47 2.36 -23.33 -2.29
N GLY A 48 3.16 -24.35 -1.98
CA GLY A 48 4.00 -25.05 -2.96
C GLY A 48 5.41 -24.47 -3.14
N ASN A 49 5.68 -23.26 -2.64
CA ASN A 49 7.04 -22.72 -2.64
C ASN A 49 7.81 -23.13 -1.37
N THR A 50 9.13 -23.31 -1.50
CA THR A 50 10.03 -23.57 -0.36
C THR A 50 10.41 -22.28 0.37
N GLU A 51 10.69 -21.23 -0.40
CA GLU A 51 11.06 -19.90 0.10
C GLU A 51 9.85 -18.97 0.17
N GLU A 52 9.91 -18.01 1.08
CA GLU A 52 8.92 -16.95 1.17
C GLU A 52 9.09 -15.92 0.05
N SER A 53 7.96 -15.43 -0.45
CA SER A 53 7.89 -14.29 -1.36
C SER A 53 7.97 -12.99 -0.55
N ILE A 54 8.74 -12.02 -1.05
CA ILE A 54 8.74 -10.67 -0.50
C ILE A 54 7.56 -9.92 -1.13
N VAL A 55 6.68 -9.39 -0.28
CA VAL A 55 5.55 -8.56 -0.72
C VAL A 55 5.68 -7.14 -0.17
N ILE A 56 5.06 -6.20 -0.87
CA ILE A 56 4.82 -4.85 -0.38
C ILE A 56 3.32 -4.57 -0.41
N ALA A 57 2.80 -4.10 0.72
CA ALA A 57 1.49 -3.47 0.77
C ALA A 57 1.64 -1.96 0.70
N PHE A 58 0.75 -1.27 -0.01
CA PHE A 58 0.71 0.19 -0.03
C PHE A 58 -0.73 0.71 -0.18
N ALA A 59 -1.01 1.81 0.50
CA ALA A 59 -2.33 2.43 0.59
C ALA A 59 -2.31 3.82 -0.05
N THR A 60 -3.37 4.12 -0.79
CA THR A 60 -3.53 5.35 -1.55
C THR A 60 -4.93 5.90 -1.34
N LYS A 61 -5.03 7.22 -1.16
CA LYS A 61 -6.28 7.95 -1.33
C LYS A 61 -6.07 9.23 -2.13
N SER A 62 -6.59 9.29 -3.34
CA SER A 62 -6.46 10.45 -4.21
C SER A 62 -7.72 10.69 -5.03
N VAL A 63 -7.84 11.90 -5.58
CA VAL A 63 -8.90 12.24 -6.53
C VAL A 63 -8.23 12.72 -7.80
N ALA A 64 -8.46 12.01 -8.91
CA ALA A 64 -7.94 12.34 -10.23
C ALA A 64 -9.10 12.47 -11.21
N GLY A 65 -9.23 13.61 -11.88
CA GLY A 65 -10.33 13.84 -12.84
C GLY A 65 -11.72 13.73 -12.23
N GLY A 66 -11.88 14.02 -10.93
CA GLY A 66 -13.14 13.87 -10.19
C GLY A 66 -13.43 12.45 -9.69
N GLN A 67 -12.59 11.46 -10.04
CA GLN A 67 -12.74 10.08 -9.59
C GLN A 67 -11.89 9.82 -8.35
N LEU A 68 -12.51 9.28 -7.30
CA LEU A 68 -11.83 8.84 -6.08
C LEU A 68 -11.10 7.50 -6.34
N ASN A 69 -9.80 7.47 -6.05
CA ASN A 69 -9.00 6.27 -5.93
C ASN A 69 -8.65 6.09 -4.44
N SER A 70 -9.25 5.11 -3.77
CA SER A 70 -9.06 4.86 -2.33
C SER A 70 -8.86 3.37 -2.10
N LYS A 71 -7.60 2.92 -2.16
CA LYS A 71 -7.26 1.49 -2.25
C LYS A 71 -6.02 1.13 -1.47
N MET A 72 -5.97 -0.13 -1.05
CA MET A 72 -4.77 -0.83 -0.65
C MET A 72 -4.42 -1.86 -1.72
N HIS A 73 -3.14 -1.97 -2.06
CA HIS A 73 -2.61 -3.03 -2.92
C HIS A 73 -1.60 -3.86 -2.15
N VAL A 74 -1.54 -5.17 -2.43
CA VAL A 74 -0.44 -6.05 -2.02
C VAL A 74 0.13 -6.71 -3.27
N ILE A 75 1.42 -6.53 -3.52
CA ILE A 75 2.11 -7.09 -4.69
C ILE A 75 3.37 -7.83 -4.29
N GLU A 76 3.71 -8.85 -5.06
CA GLU A 76 5.01 -9.51 -4.99
C GLU A 76 6.12 -8.63 -5.57
N LEU A 77 7.30 -8.68 -4.97
CA LEU A 77 8.51 -8.04 -5.46
C LEU A 77 9.55 -9.09 -5.86
N GLY A 78 10.07 -8.96 -7.08
CA GLY A 78 11.15 -9.81 -7.55
C GLY A 78 10.72 -11.27 -7.76
N ALA A 79 9.66 -11.47 -8.55
CA ALA A 79 9.18 -12.81 -8.92
C ALA A 79 10.33 -13.71 -9.41
N GLN A 80 10.37 -14.94 -8.91
CA GLN A 80 11.45 -15.88 -9.15
C GLN A 80 11.05 -16.91 -10.23
N PRO A 81 11.88 -17.16 -11.25
CA PRO A 81 11.60 -18.19 -12.24
C PRO A 81 11.38 -19.56 -11.61
N GLY A 82 10.34 -20.27 -12.03
CA GLY A 82 10.02 -21.63 -11.56
C GLY A 82 9.31 -21.70 -10.20
N LYS A 83 9.00 -20.57 -9.56
CA LYS A 83 8.16 -20.51 -8.34
C LYS A 83 6.74 -20.05 -8.67
N GLN A 84 5.77 -20.47 -7.87
CA GLN A 84 4.40 -19.94 -7.96
C GLN A 84 4.41 -18.47 -7.49
N PRO A 85 3.92 -17.52 -8.30
CA PRO A 85 3.90 -16.11 -7.89
C PRO A 85 2.81 -15.84 -6.86
N PHE A 86 3.03 -14.87 -5.99
CA PHE A 86 1.97 -14.33 -5.15
C PHE A 86 1.02 -13.50 -6.02
N ALA A 87 -0.25 -13.93 -6.09
CA ALA A 87 -1.27 -13.23 -6.83
C ALA A 87 -1.55 -11.86 -6.21
N LYS A 88 -1.49 -10.77 -7.00
CA LYS A 88 -1.79 -9.41 -6.55
C LYS A 88 -3.15 -9.36 -5.82
N LYS A 89 -3.16 -8.68 -4.67
CA LYS A 89 -4.35 -8.45 -3.84
C LYS A 89 -4.69 -6.96 -3.79
N GLN A 90 -5.95 -6.63 -3.58
CA GLN A 90 -6.41 -5.25 -3.48
C GLN A 90 -7.72 -5.12 -2.72
N ALA A 91 -7.74 -4.17 -1.79
CA ALA A 91 -8.93 -3.81 -1.02
C ALA A 91 -9.29 -2.34 -1.25
N ASP A 92 -10.58 -2.00 -1.20
CA ASP A 92 -11.01 -0.61 -1.14
C ASP A 92 -10.92 -0.09 0.31
N LEU A 93 -10.42 1.14 0.47
CA LEU A 93 -10.38 1.85 1.76
C LEU A 93 -11.63 2.75 1.83
N PHE A 94 -12.59 2.37 2.66
CA PHE A 94 -13.84 3.14 2.81
C PHE A 94 -13.68 4.25 3.85
N PHE A 95 -13.85 5.50 3.42
CA PHE A 95 -13.86 6.66 4.30
C PHE A 95 -15.29 7.19 4.44
N PRO A 96 -15.84 7.30 5.66
CA PRO A 96 -17.10 7.99 5.90
C PRO A 96 -17.04 9.47 5.45
N GLN A 97 -18.21 10.10 5.29
CA GLN A 97 -18.31 11.46 4.74
C GLN A 97 -17.56 12.50 5.58
N GLU A 98 -17.58 12.35 6.90
CA GLU A 98 -16.85 13.20 7.85
C GLU A 98 -15.33 13.03 7.77
N PHE A 99 -14.85 11.95 7.13
CA PHE A 99 -13.44 11.66 6.83
C PHE A 99 -13.13 11.77 5.33
N ALA A 100 -13.95 12.51 4.57
CA ALA A 100 -13.83 12.59 3.11
C ALA A 100 -12.42 13.02 2.64
N ASP A 101 -11.75 13.89 3.39
CA ASP A 101 -10.40 14.38 3.07
C ASP A 101 -9.30 13.82 3.98
N ASP A 102 -9.64 12.86 4.85
CA ASP A 102 -8.65 12.07 5.60
C ASP A 102 -7.84 11.16 4.66
N PHE A 103 -6.65 10.73 5.06
CA PHE A 103 -5.77 9.90 4.22
C PHE A 103 -4.88 8.97 5.06
N PRO A 104 -4.36 7.86 4.48
CA PRO A 104 -3.42 6.98 5.17
C PRO A 104 -2.13 7.72 5.58
N VAL A 105 -1.60 7.47 6.78
CA VAL A 105 -0.33 8.08 7.25
C VAL A 105 0.69 7.06 7.72
N ALA A 106 0.25 5.88 8.14
CA ALA A 106 1.13 4.80 8.54
C ALA A 106 0.53 3.45 8.14
N MET A 107 1.41 2.51 7.85
CA MET A 107 1.05 1.13 7.55
C MET A 107 2.03 0.20 8.27
N GLN A 108 1.52 -0.89 8.83
CA GLN A 108 2.30 -1.96 9.46
C GLN A 108 1.70 -3.30 9.08
N ILE A 109 2.54 -4.34 8.98
CA ILE A 109 2.07 -5.70 8.72
C ILE A 109 2.51 -6.59 9.89
N SER A 110 1.59 -7.38 10.43
CA SER A 110 1.90 -8.41 11.41
C SER A 110 2.10 -9.74 10.69
N GLU A 111 3.36 -10.16 10.53
CA GLU A 111 3.70 -11.47 9.95
C GLU A 111 3.11 -12.63 10.77
N LYS A 112 3.04 -12.48 12.10
CA LYS A 112 2.47 -13.50 12.99
C LYS A 112 0.98 -13.78 12.72
N TYR A 113 0.22 -12.76 12.39
CA TYR A 113 -1.24 -12.87 12.21
C TYR A 113 -1.69 -12.74 10.76
N GLY A 114 -0.78 -12.41 9.83
CA GLY A 114 -1.13 -12.14 8.44
C GLY A 114 -2.01 -10.90 8.26
N LEU A 115 -1.90 -9.89 9.14
CA LEU A 115 -2.77 -8.71 9.11
C LEU A 115 -2.03 -7.44 8.70
N VAL A 116 -2.65 -6.65 7.83
CA VAL A 116 -2.23 -5.30 7.44
C VAL A 116 -3.02 -4.27 8.23
N TYR A 117 -2.31 -3.38 8.92
CA TYR A 117 -2.88 -2.25 9.65
C TYR A 117 -2.58 -0.96 8.89
N VAL A 118 -3.62 -0.17 8.60
CA VAL A 118 -3.49 1.16 8.01
C VAL A 118 -4.07 2.18 8.97
N ILE A 119 -3.25 3.13 9.40
CA ILE A 119 -3.66 4.24 10.27
C ILE A 119 -3.75 5.50 9.42
N THR A 120 -4.80 6.28 9.64
CA THR A 120 -5.08 7.53 8.92
C THR A 120 -4.73 8.77 9.73
N LYS A 121 -4.73 9.94 9.08
CA LYS A 121 -4.40 11.21 9.71
C LYS A 121 -5.37 11.57 10.83
N LEU A 122 -6.66 11.28 10.67
CA LEU A 122 -7.70 11.58 11.66
C LEU A 122 -8.03 10.41 12.60
N GLY A 123 -7.26 9.32 12.56
CA GLY A 123 -7.30 8.27 13.58
C GLY A 123 -8.18 7.06 13.28
N LEU A 124 -8.69 6.91 12.05
CA LEU A 124 -9.25 5.63 11.59
C LEU A 124 -8.15 4.56 11.51
N LEU A 125 -8.51 3.34 11.90
CA LEU A 125 -7.72 2.13 11.73
C LEU A 125 -8.44 1.19 10.75
N PHE A 126 -7.78 0.84 9.66
CA PHE A 126 -8.19 -0.25 8.80
C PHE A 126 -7.37 -1.50 9.10
N VAL A 127 -8.02 -2.66 9.06
CA VAL A 127 -7.39 -3.96 9.25
C VAL A 127 -7.83 -4.88 8.12
N TYR A 128 -6.85 -5.45 7.41
CA TYR A 128 -7.08 -6.38 6.31
C TYR A 128 -6.24 -7.65 6.48
N ASP A 129 -6.74 -8.76 5.96
CA ASP A 129 -5.93 -9.96 5.77
C ASP A 129 -4.96 -9.77 4.60
N LEU A 130 -3.69 -10.12 4.80
CA LEU A 130 -2.61 -9.90 3.82
C LEU A 130 -2.77 -10.74 2.55
N GLU A 131 -3.32 -11.96 2.67
CA GLU A 131 -3.40 -12.93 1.58
C GLU A 131 -4.73 -12.85 0.81
N THR A 132 -5.76 -12.25 1.40
CA THR A 132 -7.09 -12.12 0.80
C THR A 132 -7.57 -10.69 0.54
N ALA A 133 -6.75 -9.68 0.87
CA ALA A 133 -7.09 -8.26 0.67
C ALA A 133 -7.73 -7.94 -0.69
#